data_AF-A0A1F7ZZ52-F1
#
_entry.id   AF-A0A1F7ZZ52-F1
#
_cell.length_a   1.000
_cell.length_b   1.000
_cell.length_c   1.000
_cell.angle_alpha   90.00
_cell.angle_beta   90.00
_cell.angle_gamma   90.00
#
_symmetry.space_group_name_H-M   'P 1'
#
loop_
_entity.id
_entity.type
_entity.pdbx_description
1 polymer ?
#
loop_
_entity_poly.entity_id
_entity_poly.type
_entity_poly.pdbx_seq_one_letter_code
_entity_poly.pdbx_strand_id
1 'polypeptide(L)'
;MFPPTKDEQIVNAALIIFLDALTIHFGDFMFCNWTIHRKGFIANFTKASFEARTDGYLDDGEENAYALIEVKPATRSKTQNLIQMQESAQMVGWLINDSEENNIGKIRILISQGRHEIFLTFAEYDDRYLAYLKNEPFQVKPSETGGSQNEASRHQMSAYQAPGTGASSFLTMHQYGPWNTQQRTDMARLGPILLAITLYAEGEIQAKKRSQRK
;
A
#
# COMPACT_ATOMS: atom_id res chain seq x y z
N MET A 1 29.18 4.81 -10.28
CA MET A 1 27.80 5.17 -9.87
C MET A 1 27.11 5.76 -11.09
N PHE A 2 25.90 5.33 -11.42
CA PHE A 2 25.18 5.88 -12.57
C PHE A 2 24.69 7.30 -12.28
N PRO A 3 24.79 8.25 -13.24
CA PRO A 3 24.26 9.59 -13.04
C PRO A 3 22.73 9.58 -12.96
N PRO A 4 22.10 10.53 -12.23
CA PRO A 4 20.66 10.71 -12.25
C PRO A 4 20.11 10.86 -13.67
N THR A 5 18.86 10.47 -13.90
CA THR A 5 18.15 10.86 -15.11
C THR A 5 17.97 12.38 -15.15
N LYS A 6 17.78 12.94 -16.36
CA LYS A 6 17.56 14.38 -16.54
C LYS A 6 16.26 14.87 -15.90
N ASP A 7 15.29 13.99 -15.81
CA ASP A 7 13.99 14.23 -15.21
C ASP A 7 13.49 12.93 -14.54
N GLU A 8 12.82 13.07 -13.40
CA GLU A 8 12.18 11.97 -12.68
C GLU A 8 11.00 11.40 -13.48
N GLN A 9 10.33 12.23 -14.29
CA GLN A 9 9.21 11.81 -15.16
C GLN A 9 9.63 10.80 -16.23
N ILE A 10 10.91 10.77 -16.61
CA ILE A 10 11.44 9.74 -17.52
C ILE A 10 11.38 8.36 -16.86
N VAL A 11 11.70 8.29 -15.56
CA VAL A 11 11.62 7.04 -14.78
C VAL A 11 10.15 6.63 -14.61
N ASN A 12 9.28 7.60 -14.29
CA ASN A 12 7.86 7.36 -14.11
C ASN A 12 7.18 6.84 -15.38
N ALA A 13 7.34 7.55 -16.50
CA ALA A 13 6.75 7.15 -17.78
C ALA A 13 7.26 5.78 -18.24
N ALA A 14 8.55 5.48 -18.04
CA ALA A 14 9.11 4.17 -18.38
C ALA A 14 8.50 3.04 -17.52
N LEU A 15 8.29 3.28 -16.22
CA LEU A 15 7.65 2.32 -15.32
C LEU A 15 6.20 2.06 -15.72
N ILE A 16 5.41 3.12 -15.93
CA ILE A 16 4.00 3.01 -16.34
C ILE A 16 3.86 2.24 -17.65
N ILE A 17 4.63 2.62 -18.69
CA ILE A 17 4.60 1.92 -19.98
C ILE A 17 4.96 0.44 -19.83
N PHE A 18 5.94 0.11 -18.97
CA PHE A 18 6.30 -1.28 -18.71
C PHE A 18 5.16 -2.05 -18.03
N LEU A 19 4.53 -1.45 -17.01
CA LEU A 19 3.40 -2.05 -16.30
C LEU A 19 2.18 -2.25 -17.23
N ASP A 20 1.87 -1.28 -18.07
CA ASP A 20 0.79 -1.40 -19.07
C ASP A 20 1.10 -2.46 -20.13
N ALA A 21 2.35 -2.54 -20.58
CA ALA A 21 2.75 -3.56 -21.56
C ALA A 21 2.60 -5.00 -21.00
N LEU A 22 2.73 -5.19 -19.69
CA LEU A 22 2.48 -6.48 -19.05
C LEU A 22 0.99 -6.87 -19.08
N THR A 23 0.07 -5.92 -19.15
CA THR A 23 -1.36 -6.17 -18.95
C THR A 23 -2.20 -6.00 -20.23
N ILE A 24 -1.74 -5.22 -21.21
CA ILE A 24 -2.52 -4.84 -22.40
C ILE A 24 -3.03 -6.01 -23.26
N HIS A 25 -2.41 -7.18 -23.17
CA HIS A 25 -2.79 -8.36 -23.96
C HIS A 25 -3.88 -9.21 -23.29
N PHE A 26 -4.27 -8.90 -22.05
CA PHE A 26 -5.37 -9.56 -21.36
C PHE A 26 -6.69 -8.90 -21.74
N GLY A 27 -7.44 -9.51 -22.66
CA GLY A 27 -8.72 -8.95 -23.15
C GLY A 27 -9.81 -8.78 -22.10
N ASP A 28 -9.70 -9.49 -20.96
CA ASP A 28 -10.63 -9.39 -19.83
C ASP A 28 -10.18 -8.38 -18.75
N PHE A 29 -9.02 -7.75 -18.94
CA PHE A 29 -8.50 -6.74 -18.03
C PHE A 29 -9.16 -5.39 -18.35
N MET A 30 -10.17 -5.02 -17.58
CA MET A 30 -11.05 -3.90 -17.89
C MET A 30 -11.29 -2.95 -16.71
N PHE A 31 -10.90 -3.33 -15.49
CA PHE A 31 -11.33 -2.64 -14.29
C PHE A 31 -10.24 -1.88 -13.55
N CYS A 32 -8.96 -2.08 -13.85
CA CYS A 32 -7.90 -1.22 -13.36
C CYS A 32 -6.94 -0.71 -14.43
N ASN A 33 -6.29 0.42 -14.16
CA ASN A 33 -5.30 1.04 -15.03
C ASN A 33 -4.15 1.60 -14.19
N TRP A 34 -2.91 1.41 -14.66
CA TRP A 34 -1.77 2.13 -14.08
C TRP A 34 -1.82 3.58 -14.54
N THR A 35 -1.61 4.52 -13.62
CA THR A 35 -1.68 5.95 -13.92
C THR A 35 -0.51 6.72 -13.33
N ILE A 36 -0.09 7.75 -14.05
CA ILE A 36 0.88 8.75 -13.59
C ILE A 36 0.23 9.84 -12.73
N HIS A 37 -1.09 9.79 -12.56
CA HIS A 37 -1.81 10.72 -11.71
C HIS A 37 -1.26 10.66 -10.28
N ARG A 38 -0.90 11.82 -9.73
CA ARG A 38 -0.36 11.93 -8.38
C ARG A 38 -1.50 11.95 -7.38
N LYS A 39 -1.68 10.87 -6.63
CA LYS A 39 -2.74 10.81 -5.62
C LYS A 39 -2.24 11.39 -4.30
N GLY A 40 -2.98 12.36 -3.76
CA GLY A 40 -2.75 12.91 -2.42
C GLY A 40 -3.50 12.12 -1.35
N PHE A 41 -2.83 11.82 -0.25
CA PHE A 41 -3.41 11.25 0.96
C PHE A 41 -3.18 12.19 2.13
N ILE A 42 -4.27 12.60 2.79
CA ILE A 42 -4.22 13.50 3.95
C ILE A 42 -4.37 12.67 5.21
N ALA A 43 -3.32 12.62 6.04
CA ALA A 43 -3.36 11.97 7.33
C ALA A 43 -3.66 13.00 8.41
N ASN A 44 -4.84 12.92 9.04
CA ASN A 44 -5.24 13.79 10.15
C ASN A 44 -5.13 13.02 11.47
N PHE A 45 -4.28 13.50 12.37
CA PHE A 45 -4.15 13.01 13.74
C PHE A 45 -4.66 14.06 14.73
N THR A 46 -4.80 13.67 16.00
CA THR A 46 -5.34 14.54 17.06
C THR A 46 -4.64 15.90 17.18
N LYS A 47 -3.32 15.96 16.93
CA LYS A 47 -2.50 17.17 17.13
C LYS A 47 -1.73 17.65 15.90
N ALA A 48 -1.77 16.89 14.81
CA ALA A 48 -0.96 17.15 13.64
C ALA A 48 -1.61 16.54 12.41
N SER A 49 -1.24 17.03 11.24
CA SER A 49 -1.59 16.40 9.98
C SER A 49 -0.44 16.50 8.99
N PHE A 50 -0.46 15.64 7.99
CA PHE A 50 0.42 15.76 6.83
C PHE A 50 -0.34 15.34 5.56
N GLU A 51 0.18 15.78 4.42
CA GLU A 51 -0.24 15.27 3.11
C GLU A 51 0.95 14.57 2.45
N ALA A 52 0.74 13.35 1.96
CA ALA A 52 1.69 12.62 1.16
C ALA A 52 1.12 12.42 -0.24
N ARG A 53 1.90 12.74 -1.28
CA ARG A 53 1.52 12.57 -2.69
C ARG A 53 2.35 11.48 -3.33
N THR A 54 1.73 10.62 -4.13
CA THR A 54 2.43 9.58 -4.91
C THR A 54 2.89 10.09 -6.26
N ASP A 55 3.69 9.30 -6.96
CA ASP A 55 4.07 9.55 -8.36
C ASP A 55 3.18 8.81 -9.36
N GLY A 56 2.35 7.89 -8.87
CA GLY A 56 1.36 7.15 -9.62
C GLY A 56 0.67 6.12 -8.72
N TYR A 57 -0.24 5.35 -9.29
CA TYR A 57 -0.92 4.24 -8.61
C TYR A 57 -1.65 3.33 -9.61
N LEU A 58 -2.11 2.17 -9.14
CA LEU A 58 -3.09 1.34 -9.84
C LEU A 58 -4.49 1.78 -9.45
N ASP A 59 -5.24 2.29 -10.42
CA ASP A 59 -6.56 2.91 -10.27
C ASP A 59 -7.68 1.96 -10.73
N ASP A 60 -8.83 1.95 -10.06
CA ASP A 60 -10.03 1.22 -10.52
C ASP A 60 -10.96 2.03 -11.45
N GLY A 61 -10.53 3.24 -11.83
CA GLY A 61 -11.27 4.21 -12.64
C GLY A 61 -12.06 5.23 -11.81
N GLU A 62 -12.11 5.08 -10.49
CA GLU A 62 -12.77 5.99 -9.55
C GLU A 62 -11.76 6.64 -8.59
N GLU A 63 -10.49 6.64 -8.99
CA GLU A 63 -9.35 7.07 -8.20
C GLU A 63 -9.12 6.23 -6.93
N ASN A 64 -9.66 5.01 -6.80
CA ASN A 64 -9.32 4.15 -5.67
C ASN A 64 -8.01 3.42 -5.95
N ALA A 65 -7.02 3.63 -5.08
CA ALA A 65 -5.71 3.00 -5.23
C ALA A 65 -5.74 1.52 -4.79
N TYR A 66 -5.08 0.66 -5.58
CA TYR A 66 -4.82 -0.75 -5.26
C TYR A 66 -3.32 -1.08 -5.12
N ALA A 67 -2.46 -0.24 -5.67
CA ALA A 67 -1.01 -0.24 -5.47
C ALA A 67 -0.50 1.19 -5.69
N LEU A 68 0.56 1.59 -4.98
CA LEU A 68 1.16 2.91 -5.14
C LEU A 68 2.44 2.84 -6.00
N ILE A 69 2.76 3.96 -6.65
CA ILE A 69 4.02 4.15 -7.37
C ILE A 69 4.79 5.33 -6.77
N GLU A 70 6.09 5.12 -6.56
CA GLU A 70 7.06 6.14 -6.16
C GLU A 70 8.32 6.02 -7.02
N VAL A 71 8.78 7.12 -7.63
CA VAL A 71 9.97 7.09 -8.48
C VAL A 71 11.02 8.09 -8.04
N LYS A 72 12.29 7.82 -8.37
CA LYS A 72 13.41 8.75 -8.18
C LYS A 72 14.34 8.72 -9.39
N PRO A 73 14.94 9.85 -9.77
CA PRO A 73 15.85 9.93 -10.92
C PRO A 73 17.18 9.20 -10.68
N ALA A 74 17.50 8.86 -9.44
CA ALA A 74 18.75 8.25 -9.01
C ALA A 74 18.51 6.97 -8.20
N THR A 75 19.55 6.13 -8.11
CA THR A 75 19.58 4.95 -7.23
C THR A 75 19.56 5.37 -5.74
N ARG A 76 18.96 4.56 -4.86
CA ARG A 76 18.63 4.92 -3.46
C ARG A 76 19.82 5.21 -2.52
N SER A 77 21.05 4.87 -2.91
CA SER A 77 22.29 4.87 -2.09
C SER A 77 22.34 5.90 -0.94
N LYS A 78 22.48 7.20 -1.21
CA LYS A 78 22.72 8.22 -0.16
C LYS A 78 21.45 8.78 0.47
N THR A 79 20.29 8.54 -0.14
CA THR A 79 19.01 9.17 0.23
C THR A 79 17.99 8.16 0.73
N GLN A 80 18.40 6.90 0.95
CA GLN A 80 17.53 5.79 1.32
C GLN A 80 16.62 6.14 2.50
N ASN A 81 17.15 6.72 3.58
CA ASN A 81 16.34 7.06 4.76
C ASN A 81 15.26 8.10 4.43
N LEU A 82 15.58 9.12 3.63
CA LEU A 82 14.60 10.15 3.23
C LEU A 82 13.53 9.59 2.29
N ILE A 83 13.92 8.65 1.42
CA ILE A 83 12.98 7.95 0.55
C ILE A 83 12.05 7.08 1.41
N GLN A 84 12.59 6.27 2.30
CA GLN A 84 11.79 5.42 3.19
C GLN A 84 10.83 6.22 4.08
N MET A 85 11.22 7.43 4.52
CA MET A 85 10.31 8.35 5.20
C MET A 85 9.12 8.77 4.32
N GLN A 86 9.37 9.13 3.05
CA GLN A 86 8.30 9.49 2.09
C GLN A 86 7.39 8.28 1.82
N GLU A 87 7.96 7.12 1.55
CA GLU A 87 7.23 5.87 1.28
C GLU A 87 6.37 5.46 2.47
N SER A 88 6.89 5.60 3.70
CA SER A 88 6.14 5.34 4.93
C SER A 88 4.99 6.32 5.12
N ALA A 89 5.23 7.62 4.84
CA ALA A 89 4.19 8.64 4.94
C ALA A 89 3.07 8.39 3.92
N GLN A 90 3.38 7.99 2.69
CA GLN A 90 2.40 7.60 1.67
C GLN A 90 1.59 6.38 2.12
N MET A 91 2.25 5.35 2.67
CA MET A 91 1.57 4.14 3.14
C MET A 91 0.62 4.46 4.30
N VAL A 92 1.08 5.21 5.30
CA VAL A 92 0.24 5.63 6.44
C VAL A 92 -0.90 6.52 5.98
N GLY A 93 -0.62 7.48 5.09
CA GLY A 93 -1.64 8.32 4.47
C GLY A 93 -2.70 7.47 3.78
N TRP A 94 -2.29 6.50 2.96
CA TRP A 94 -3.22 5.61 2.28
C TRP A 94 -4.07 4.79 3.28
N LEU A 95 -3.46 4.23 4.33
CA LEU A 95 -4.19 3.48 5.36
C LEU A 95 -5.26 4.30 6.09
N ILE A 96 -4.98 5.58 6.37
CA ILE A 96 -5.95 6.47 7.03
C ILE A 96 -7.11 6.85 6.09
N ASN A 97 -6.82 7.03 4.80
CA ASN A 97 -7.80 7.48 3.82
C ASN A 97 -8.62 6.35 3.18
N ASP A 98 -8.20 5.09 3.33
CA ASP A 98 -8.97 3.96 2.83
C ASP A 98 -10.12 3.61 3.79
N SER A 99 -11.33 3.45 3.26
CA SER A 99 -12.52 3.16 4.07
C SER A 99 -12.51 1.71 4.59
N GLU A 100 -13.06 1.48 5.79
CA GLU A 100 -13.20 0.14 6.39
C GLU A 100 -13.97 -0.85 5.48
N GLU A 101 -14.83 -0.36 4.60
CA GLU A 101 -15.56 -1.15 3.59
C GLU A 101 -14.64 -1.80 2.54
N ASN A 102 -13.39 -1.34 2.43
CA ASN A 102 -12.36 -1.86 1.54
C ASN A 102 -11.45 -2.92 2.19
N ASN A 103 -11.97 -3.60 3.21
CA ASN A 103 -11.63 -4.91 3.79
C ASN A 103 -10.14 -5.28 3.97
N ILE A 104 -9.90 -5.90 5.13
CA ILE A 104 -8.64 -6.44 5.71
C ILE A 104 -7.90 -7.48 4.81
N GLY A 105 -8.31 -7.66 3.54
CA GLY A 105 -7.64 -8.52 2.55
C GLY A 105 -6.88 -7.79 1.43
N LYS A 106 -7.04 -6.46 1.29
CA LYS A 106 -6.32 -5.72 0.25
C LYS A 106 -4.82 -5.61 0.58
N ILE A 107 -3.99 -6.32 -0.18
CA ILE A 107 -2.54 -6.23 -0.07
C ILE A 107 -2.09 -4.79 -0.33
N ARG A 108 -1.44 -4.16 0.64
CA ARG A 108 -0.89 -2.82 0.51
C ARG A 108 0.51 -2.89 -0.08
N ILE A 109 0.62 -2.49 -1.34
CA ILE A 109 1.86 -2.59 -2.10
C ILE A 109 2.29 -1.21 -2.58
N LEU A 110 3.58 -0.94 -2.41
CA LEU A 110 4.27 0.17 -3.05
C LEU A 110 5.30 -0.40 -4.03
N ILE A 111 5.11 -0.07 -5.31
CA ILE A 111 6.11 -0.31 -6.35
C ILE A 111 6.94 0.95 -6.43
N SER A 112 8.25 0.82 -6.37
CA SER A 112 9.10 1.99 -6.40
C SER A 112 10.32 1.80 -7.27
N GLN A 113 10.72 2.85 -7.99
CA GLN A 113 11.83 2.77 -8.94
C GLN A 113 12.84 3.90 -8.74
N GLY A 114 14.05 3.53 -8.34
CA GLY A 114 15.21 4.42 -8.35
C GLY A 114 15.99 4.20 -9.63
N ARG A 115 15.89 5.13 -10.59
CA ARG A 115 16.56 5.03 -11.90
C ARG A 115 16.22 3.73 -12.65
N HIS A 116 17.05 2.70 -12.51
CA HIS A 116 16.94 1.40 -13.20
C HIS A 116 16.75 0.24 -12.22
N GLU A 117 16.50 0.54 -10.95
CA GLU A 117 16.32 -0.42 -9.87
C GLU A 117 14.88 -0.32 -9.37
N ILE A 118 14.10 -1.40 -9.56
CA ILE A 118 12.75 -1.53 -9.04
C ILE A 118 12.79 -2.24 -7.69
N PHE A 119 11.94 -1.80 -6.77
CA PHE A 119 11.71 -2.38 -5.46
C PHE A 119 10.21 -2.59 -5.27
N LEU A 120 9.87 -3.67 -4.58
CA LEU A 120 8.50 -3.98 -4.18
C LEU A 120 8.42 -3.96 -2.66
N THR A 121 7.53 -3.14 -2.11
CA THR A 121 7.35 -3.04 -0.67
C THR A 121 5.93 -3.45 -0.29
N PHE A 122 5.82 -4.48 0.54
CA PHE A 122 4.55 -5.00 1.05
C PHE A 122 4.36 -4.54 2.49
N ALA A 123 3.20 -3.95 2.78
CA ALA A 123 2.83 -3.47 4.10
C ALA A 123 2.01 -4.52 4.85
N GLU A 124 2.50 -4.92 6.02
CA GLU A 124 1.85 -5.80 6.99
C GLU A 124 1.44 -4.98 8.22
N TYR A 125 0.18 -5.07 8.59
CA TYR A 125 -0.42 -4.37 9.73
C TYR A 125 -1.67 -5.12 10.17
N ASP A 126 -2.19 -4.78 11.34
CA ASP A 126 -3.43 -5.37 11.85
C ASP A 126 -4.42 -4.29 12.31
N ASP A 127 -5.60 -4.76 12.73
CA ASP A 127 -6.69 -3.92 13.23
C ASP A 127 -6.27 -3.05 14.44
N ARG A 128 -5.28 -3.48 15.24
CA ARG A 128 -4.77 -2.68 16.36
C ARG A 128 -4.02 -1.46 15.87
N TYR A 129 -3.23 -1.61 14.80
CA TYR A 129 -2.53 -0.49 14.18
C TYR A 129 -3.51 0.48 13.50
N LEU A 130 -4.55 -0.02 12.84
CA LEU A 130 -5.60 0.82 12.25
C LEU A 130 -6.34 1.63 13.32
N ALA A 131 -6.74 0.97 14.42
CA ALA A 131 -7.37 1.64 15.56
C ALA A 131 -6.44 2.70 16.18
N TYR A 132 -5.14 2.40 16.30
CA TYR A 132 -4.14 3.37 16.74
C TYR A 132 -4.07 4.60 15.82
N LEU A 133 -4.02 4.40 14.50
CA LEU A 133 -3.98 5.52 13.54
C LEU A 133 -5.22 6.41 13.61
N LYS A 134 -6.39 5.82 13.86
CA LYS A 134 -7.68 6.51 13.96
C LYS A 134 -7.97 7.06 15.36
N ASN A 135 -7.10 6.79 16.34
CA ASN A 135 -7.33 7.09 17.75
C ASN A 135 -8.65 6.50 18.26
N GLU A 136 -8.96 5.28 17.81
CA GLU A 136 -10.15 4.52 18.17
C GLU A 136 -9.83 3.46 19.24
N PRO A 137 -10.78 3.13 20.13
CA PRO A 137 -10.61 2.04 21.07
C PRO A 137 -10.59 0.69 20.33
N PHE A 138 -9.49 -0.05 20.42
CA PHE A 138 -9.43 -1.42 19.90
C PHE A 138 -10.28 -2.36 20.77
N GLN A 139 -11.34 -2.92 20.17
CA GLN A 139 -12.15 -3.97 20.79
C GLN A 139 -11.66 -5.33 20.28
N VAL A 140 -11.23 -6.22 21.18
CA VAL A 140 -10.90 -7.60 20.81
C VAL A 140 -12.20 -8.28 20.38
N LYS A 141 -12.32 -8.64 19.10
CA LYS A 141 -13.43 -9.50 18.66
C LYS A 141 -13.34 -10.82 19.43
N PRO A 142 -14.43 -11.31 20.06
CA PRO A 142 -14.38 -12.58 20.77
C PRO A 142 -13.90 -13.67 19.81
N SER A 143 -12.79 -14.32 20.17
CA SER A 143 -12.34 -15.51 19.46
C SER A 143 -13.47 -16.53 19.42
N GLU A 144 -13.72 -17.12 18.24
CA GLU A 144 -14.56 -18.31 18.11
C GLU A 144 -13.82 -19.53 18.70
N THR A 145 -13.59 -19.50 20.00
CA THR A 145 -13.29 -20.69 20.79
C THR A 145 -14.24 -20.66 21.97
N GLY A 146 -15.26 -21.51 21.90
CA GLY A 146 -16.38 -21.55 22.84
C GLY A 146 -15.93 -21.72 24.29
N GLY A 147 -16.63 -21.02 25.19
CA GLY A 147 -16.42 -21.15 26.63
C GLY A 147 -17.17 -20.10 27.46
N SER A 148 -18.46 -20.37 27.69
CA SER A 148 -19.38 -19.89 28.75
C SER A 148 -18.92 -18.84 29.80
N GLN A 149 -19.78 -17.80 29.94
CA GLN A 149 -20.27 -17.14 31.17
C GLN A 149 -19.36 -16.21 32.01
N ASN A 150 -19.67 -14.91 32.08
CA ASN A 150 -20.68 -14.32 33.00
C ASN A 150 -20.72 -12.77 32.92
N GLU A 151 -21.93 -12.21 32.97
CA GLU A 151 -22.21 -10.79 33.12
C GLU A 151 -22.05 -10.35 34.58
N ALA A 152 -21.23 -9.32 34.85
CA ALA A 152 -21.45 -8.35 35.92
C ALA A 152 -20.46 -7.18 35.81
N SER A 153 -20.96 -5.98 36.13
CA SER A 153 -20.21 -4.77 36.51
C SER A 153 -19.90 -3.74 35.40
N ARG A 154 -20.94 -2.97 35.08
CA ARG A 154 -20.85 -1.53 34.75
C ARG A 154 -20.08 -0.84 35.88
N HIS A 155 -18.95 -0.20 35.63
CA HIS A 155 -18.49 1.04 36.27
C HIS A 155 -17.44 1.73 35.38
N GLN A 156 -17.63 3.03 35.25
CA GLN A 156 -16.85 3.99 34.45
C GLN A 156 -15.45 4.18 35.06
N MET A 157 -14.38 4.05 34.26
CA MET A 157 -13.14 4.80 34.48
C MET A 157 -12.31 4.94 33.21
N SER A 158 -11.98 6.19 32.94
CA SER A 158 -11.05 6.70 31.94
C SER A 158 -9.63 6.23 32.23
N ALA A 159 -9.06 5.44 31.32
CA ALA A 159 -7.66 5.46 30.91
C ALA A 159 -7.50 4.46 29.75
N TYR A 160 -6.98 4.89 28.61
CA TYR A 160 -6.53 3.97 27.57
C TYR A 160 -5.30 3.21 28.10
N GLN A 161 -5.55 2.13 28.84
CA GLN A 161 -4.56 1.09 29.08
C GLN A 161 -4.80 0.01 28.04
N ALA A 162 -3.89 -0.06 27.07
CA ALA A 162 -3.82 -1.17 26.13
C ALA A 162 -3.70 -2.49 26.90
N PRO A 163 -4.55 -3.51 26.65
CA PRO A 163 -4.43 -4.78 27.34
C PRO A 163 -3.19 -5.55 26.85
N GLY A 164 -2.28 -5.86 27.77
CA GLY A 164 -1.83 -7.23 28.02
C GLY A 164 -0.96 -7.98 27.00
N THR A 165 -0.59 -7.43 25.84
CA THR A 165 0.51 -7.98 25.04
C THR A 165 1.57 -6.90 24.89
N GLY A 166 2.73 -7.08 25.52
CA GLY A 166 3.85 -6.13 25.46
C GLY A 166 4.45 -5.88 24.07
N ALA A 167 3.80 -6.34 23.00
CA ALA A 167 4.14 -6.00 21.62
C ALA A 167 3.14 -4.96 21.11
N SER A 168 3.63 -3.73 20.96
CA SER A 168 3.02 -2.69 20.16
C SER A 168 2.75 -3.21 18.74
N SER A 169 1.51 -3.12 18.26
CA SER A 169 1.21 -3.37 16.85
C SER A 169 1.68 -2.19 16.01
N PHE A 170 2.49 -2.49 15.00
CA PHE A 170 3.00 -1.49 14.06
C PHE A 170 2.89 -2.01 12.64
N LEU A 171 2.74 -1.08 11.69
CA LEU A 171 3.02 -1.32 10.29
C LEU A 171 4.48 -1.80 10.13
N THR A 172 4.64 -2.95 9.49
CA THR A 172 5.93 -3.47 9.01
C THR A 172 5.93 -3.41 7.49
N MET A 173 6.95 -2.78 6.89
CA MET A 173 7.10 -2.67 5.45
C MET A 173 8.24 -3.57 4.96
N HIS A 174 7.88 -4.65 4.26
CA HIS A 174 8.81 -5.65 3.72
C HIS A 174 9.23 -5.26 2.31
N GLN A 175 10.46 -4.73 2.17
CA GLN A 175 11.02 -4.33 0.87
C GLN A 175 11.82 -5.47 0.24
N TYR A 176 11.55 -5.74 -1.04
CA TYR A 176 12.25 -6.70 -1.88
C TYR A 176 12.90 -5.99 -3.08
N GLY A 177 14.00 -6.55 -3.60
CA GLY A 177 14.82 -5.97 -4.66
C GLY A 177 16.23 -5.58 -4.17
N PRO A 178 16.99 -4.76 -4.92
CA PRO A 178 16.62 -4.17 -6.20
C PRO A 178 16.57 -5.21 -7.34
N TRP A 179 15.60 -5.07 -8.24
CA TRP A 179 15.63 -5.69 -9.57
C TRP A 179 16.11 -4.68 -10.60
N ASN A 180 17.15 -5.04 -11.35
CA ASN A 180 17.73 -4.17 -12.36
C ASN A 180 16.98 -4.32 -13.70
N THR A 181 16.38 -3.23 -14.19
CA THR A 181 15.58 -3.24 -15.44
C THR A 181 16.38 -3.51 -16.69
N GLN A 182 17.71 -3.45 -16.60
CA GLN A 182 18.65 -3.76 -17.69
C GLN A 182 19.14 -5.21 -17.64
N GLN A 183 18.75 -5.99 -16.62
CA GLN A 183 19.15 -7.39 -16.45
C GLN A 183 18.00 -8.34 -16.79
N ARG A 184 18.21 -9.18 -17.80
CA ARG A 184 17.20 -10.13 -18.27
C ARG A 184 16.71 -11.07 -17.16
N THR A 185 17.63 -11.56 -16.32
CA THR A 185 17.30 -12.48 -15.21
C THR A 185 16.41 -11.84 -14.16
N ASP A 186 16.61 -10.55 -13.90
CA ASP A 186 15.81 -9.81 -12.93
C ASP A 186 14.41 -9.57 -13.48
N MET A 187 14.31 -9.15 -14.73
CA MET A 187 13.03 -8.93 -15.41
C MET A 187 12.23 -10.22 -15.60
N ALA A 188 12.89 -11.36 -15.85
CA ALA A 188 12.23 -12.66 -15.91
C ALA A 188 11.60 -13.08 -14.57
N ARG A 189 12.15 -12.61 -13.44
CA ARG A 189 11.58 -12.85 -12.10
C ARG A 189 10.54 -11.81 -11.72
N LEU A 190 10.82 -10.53 -11.99
CA LEU A 190 9.99 -9.40 -11.60
C LEU A 190 8.69 -9.32 -12.41
N GLY A 191 8.76 -9.52 -13.73
CA GLY A 191 7.60 -9.39 -14.63
C GLY A 191 6.38 -10.21 -14.17
N PRO A 192 6.52 -11.52 -13.89
CA PRO A 192 5.42 -12.33 -13.37
C PRO A 192 4.85 -11.84 -12.03
N ILE A 193 5.68 -11.30 -11.14
CA ILE A 193 5.23 -10.77 -9.85
C ILE A 193 4.37 -9.52 -10.05
N LEU A 194 4.84 -8.58 -10.88
CA LEU A 194 4.10 -7.36 -11.22
C LEU A 194 2.77 -7.69 -11.90
N LEU A 195 2.78 -8.63 -12.85
CA LEU A 195 1.56 -9.12 -13.48
C LEU A 195 0.59 -9.72 -12.45
N ALA A 196 1.08 -10.55 -11.52
CA ALA A 196 0.25 -11.15 -10.48
C ALA A 196 -0.38 -10.09 -9.56
N ILE A 197 0.36 -9.04 -9.20
CA ILE A 197 -0.16 -7.90 -8.43
C ILE A 197 -1.32 -7.23 -9.16
N THR A 198 -1.15 -6.97 -10.46
CA THR A 198 -2.18 -6.33 -11.26
C THR A 198 -3.41 -7.21 -11.44
N LEU A 199 -3.23 -8.50 -11.73
CA LEU A 199 -4.35 -9.45 -11.85
C LEU A 199 -5.09 -9.66 -10.52
N TYR A 200 -4.37 -9.62 -9.39
CA TYR A 200 -4.99 -9.66 -8.07
C TYR A 200 -5.92 -8.48 -7.85
N ALA A 201 -5.44 -7.26 -8.12
CA ALA A 201 -6.24 -6.04 -8.00
C ALA A 201 -7.47 -6.06 -8.92
N GLU A 202 -7.30 -6.49 -10.18
CA GLU A 202 -8.41 -6.65 -11.13
C GLU A 202 -9.50 -7.58 -10.56
N GLY A 203 -9.10 -8.72 -9.99
CA GLY A 203 -10.02 -9.68 -9.36
C GLY A 203 -10.79 -9.08 -8.18
N GLU A 204 -10.10 -8.35 -7.30
CA GLU A 204 -10.72 -7.66 -6.16
C GLU A 204 -11.73 -6.59 -6.61
N ILE A 205 -11.37 -5.79 -7.62
CA ILE A 205 -12.26 -4.76 -8.18
C ILE A 205 -13.49 -5.42 -8.81
N GLN A 206 -13.29 -6.50 -9.56
CA GLN A 206 -14.39 -7.24 -10.17
C GLN A 206 -15.33 -7.82 -9.11
N ALA A 207 -14.80 -8.38 -8.03
CA ALA A 207 -15.59 -8.91 -6.91
C ALA A 207 -16.43 -7.79 -6.25
N LYS A 208 -15.83 -6.63 -5.98
CA LYS A 208 -16.52 -5.46 -5.43
C LYS A 208 -17.62 -4.95 -6.35
N LYS A 209 -17.36 -4.82 -7.66
CA LYS A 209 -18.36 -4.39 -8.65
C LYS A 209 -19.52 -5.40 -8.75
N ARG A 210 -19.27 -6.70 -8.56
CA ARG A 210 -20.32 -7.73 -8.54
C ARG A 210 -21.17 -7.67 -7.27
N SER A 211 -20.59 -7.38 -6.10
CA SER A 211 -21.36 -7.29 -4.85
C SER A 211 -22.27 -6.08 -4.80
N GLN A 212 -21.86 -4.96 -5.41
CA GLN A 212 -22.67 -3.73 -5.48
C GLN A 212 -23.86 -3.81 -6.46
N ARG A 213 -23.87 -4.80 -7.35
CA ARG A 213 -24.96 -5.02 -8.33
C ARG A 213 -26.07 -5.94 -7.82
N LYS A 214 -25.90 -6.57 -6.65
CA LYS A 214 -26.89 -7.43 -6.01
C LYS A 214 -27.74 -6.63 -5.04
#